data_AF-A0A3D5LIA3-F1
#
_entry.id   AF-A0A3D5LIA3-F1
#
_cell.length_a   1.000
_cell.length_b   1.000
_cell.length_c   1.000
_cell.angle_alpha   90.00
_cell.angle_beta   90.00
_cell.angle_gamma   90.00
#
_symmetry.space_group_name_H-M   'P 1'
#
loop_
_entity.id
_entity.type
_entity.pdbx_description
1 polymer ?
#
loop_
_entity_poly.entity_id
_entity_poly.type
_entity_poly.pdbx_seq_one_letter_code
_entity_poly.pdbx_strand_id
1 'polypeptide(L)'
;MRECIFMAAFSQDKIRRIVSDMEHKSWKRKNNTGVPEEVIHHPGAGVEVPLLHFPLLEKTGIVKEGFTTRLGGVSEGIFSTMNLSFTRGDEEEAVRENYRRLASALDVDYDKFVFTDQTHTTNVRKVTAEDA
;
A
#
# COMPACT_ATOMS: atom_id res chain seq x y z
N MET A 1 8.69 20.08 -8.83
CA MET A 1 9.11 18.68 -9.08
C MET A 1 7.88 17.92 -9.56
N ARG A 2 7.99 17.12 -10.62
CA ARG A 2 6.88 16.25 -11.06
C ARG A 2 7.03 14.94 -10.29
N GLU A 3 6.15 14.71 -9.32
CA GLU A 3 6.13 13.49 -8.52
C GLU A 3 5.62 12.34 -9.41
N CYS A 4 6.44 11.29 -9.57
CA CYS A 4 6.07 10.05 -10.23
C CYS A 4 6.03 8.97 -9.16
N ILE A 5 4.89 8.30 -8.98
CA ILE A 5 4.69 7.38 -7.87
C ILE A 5 4.82 5.97 -8.40
N PHE A 6 5.84 5.28 -7.91
CA PHE A 6 6.07 3.88 -8.23
C PHE A 6 5.47 3.01 -7.13
N MET A 7 4.48 2.19 -7.47
CA MET A 7 3.98 1.17 -6.56
C MET A 7 4.58 -0.18 -6.90
N ALA A 8 5.38 -0.72 -5.97
CA ALA A 8 5.74 -2.13 -5.97
C ALA A 8 4.66 -2.92 -5.19
N ALA A 9 3.61 -3.36 -5.88
CA ALA A 9 2.65 -4.28 -5.28
C ALA A 9 3.28 -5.69 -5.26
N PHE A 10 3.81 -6.14 -4.12
CA PHE A 10 4.37 -7.50 -4.05
C PHE A 10 3.24 -8.53 -4.03
N SER A 11 3.11 -9.31 -5.11
CA SER A 11 2.27 -10.51 -5.11
C SER A 11 2.84 -11.53 -4.12
N GLN A 12 2.25 -11.63 -2.94
CA GLN A 12 2.58 -12.65 -1.95
C GLN A 12 1.99 -14.00 -2.36
N ASP A 13 2.57 -14.66 -3.36
CA ASP A 13 2.26 -16.07 -3.59
C ASP A 13 2.93 -16.91 -2.50
N LYS A 14 2.08 -17.55 -1.67
CA LYS A 14 2.38 -18.38 -0.48
C LYS A 14 2.55 -17.62 0.84
N ILE A 15 1.44 -17.21 1.45
CA ILE A 15 1.08 -17.48 2.86
C ILE A 15 -0.45 -17.34 2.96
N ARG A 16 -1.17 -18.47 3.02
CA ARG A 16 -2.62 -18.50 3.28
C ARG A 16 -2.84 -18.61 4.79
N ARG A 17 -3.08 -17.49 5.45
CA ARG A 17 -3.69 -17.47 6.79
C ARG A 17 -4.96 -16.64 6.72
N ILE A 18 -6.09 -17.27 7.00
CA ILE A 18 -7.35 -16.58 7.29
C ILE A 18 -7.10 -15.82 8.59
N VAL A 19 -7.08 -14.49 8.52
CA VAL A 19 -7.05 -13.64 9.72
C VAL A 19 -8.45 -13.08 9.85
N SER A 20 -9.33 -13.84 10.51
CA SER A 20 -10.54 -13.30 11.10
C SER A 20 -10.13 -12.51 12.35
N ASP A 21 -10.70 -11.32 12.50
CA ASP A 21 -10.54 -10.37 13.59
C ASP A 21 -9.12 -9.78 13.74
N MET A 22 -8.95 -8.58 13.18
CA MET A 22 -7.74 -7.76 13.30
C MET A 22 -8.00 -6.57 14.23
N GLU A 23 -8.13 -6.86 15.53
CA GLU A 23 -7.64 -5.93 16.54
C GLU A 23 -6.19 -5.55 16.21
N HIS A 24 -5.77 -4.31 16.49
CA HIS A 24 -4.39 -3.84 16.34
C HIS A 24 -3.42 -4.77 17.08
N LYS A 25 -2.95 -5.82 16.41
CA LYS A 25 -2.05 -6.82 16.97
C LYS A 25 -0.67 -6.20 17.08
N SER A 26 -0.07 -6.36 18.25
CA SER A 26 1.35 -6.08 18.48
C SER A 26 2.20 -6.71 17.38
N TRP A 27 2.91 -5.88 16.62
CA TRP A 27 3.79 -6.32 15.54
C TRP A 27 4.90 -7.23 16.08
N LYS A 28 5.08 -8.41 15.45
CA LYS A 28 6.25 -9.25 15.73
C LYS A 28 7.49 -8.63 15.08
N ARG A 29 8.33 -7.98 15.89
CA ARG A 29 9.53 -7.29 15.42
C ARG A 29 10.78 -8.11 15.66
N LYS A 30 11.60 -8.27 14.62
CA LYS A 30 12.95 -8.81 14.76
C LYS A 30 13.84 -7.74 15.40
N ASN A 31 14.64 -8.12 16.40
CA ASN A 31 15.60 -7.23 17.10
C ASN A 31 14.99 -6.02 17.83
N ASN A 32 13.66 -5.96 17.97
CA ASN A 32 12.94 -4.89 18.66
C ASN A 32 13.32 -3.46 18.21
N THR A 33 13.62 -3.28 16.92
CA THR A 33 14.15 -2.02 16.36
C THR A 33 13.13 -0.90 16.22
N GLY A 34 11.84 -1.16 16.42
CA GLY A 34 10.76 -0.18 16.18
C GLY A 34 10.49 0.16 14.72
N VAL A 35 11.42 -0.15 13.79
CA VAL A 35 11.33 0.12 12.35
C VAL A 35 10.92 -1.14 11.57
N PRO A 36 10.05 -1.05 10.55
CA PRO A 36 9.32 0.16 10.13
C PRO A 36 8.27 0.60 11.15
N GLU A 37 8.07 1.90 11.27
CA GLU A 37 7.12 2.54 12.19
C GLU A 37 5.71 2.49 11.60
N GLU A 38 4.72 2.25 12.43
CA GLU A 38 3.32 2.29 12.00
C GLU A 38 2.77 3.71 12.17
N VAL A 39 2.19 4.24 11.11
CA VAL A 39 1.54 5.56 11.09
C VAL A 39 0.10 5.37 10.62
N ILE A 40 -0.86 5.83 11.43
CA ILE A 40 -2.28 5.80 11.10
C ILE A 40 -2.64 7.07 10.33
N HIS A 41 -2.92 6.91 9.04
CA HIS A 41 -3.36 8.00 8.17
C HIS A 41 -4.87 8.13 8.19
N HIS A 42 -5.35 9.37 8.10
CA HIS A 42 -6.78 9.69 8.19
C HIS A 42 -7.24 10.38 6.89
N PRO A 43 -7.40 9.63 5.78
CA PRO A 43 -7.70 10.20 4.46
C PRO A 43 -9.08 10.88 4.34
N GLY A 44 -9.94 10.79 5.37
CA GLY A 44 -11.24 11.43 5.45
C GLY A 44 -12.24 10.63 6.31
N ALA A 45 -13.41 11.21 6.58
CA ALA A 45 -14.62 10.55 7.09
C ALA A 45 -14.45 9.41 8.14
N GLY A 46 -13.55 9.58 9.12
CA GLY A 46 -13.31 8.56 10.16
C GLY A 46 -12.67 7.26 9.65
N VAL A 47 -12.10 7.28 8.43
CA VAL A 47 -11.35 6.17 7.86
C VAL A 47 -9.91 6.23 8.37
N GLU A 48 -9.42 5.10 8.84
CA GLU A 48 -8.04 4.90 9.27
C GLU A 48 -7.32 3.96 8.31
N VAL A 49 -6.18 4.41 7.78
CA VAL A 49 -5.32 3.62 6.90
C VAL A 49 -3.94 3.50 7.54
N PRO A 50 -3.65 2.40 8.25
CA PRO A 50 -2.33 2.20 8.83
C PRO A 50 -1.34 1.77 7.74
N LEU A 51 -0.28 2.57 7.62
CA LEU A 51 0.86 2.34 6.74
C LEU A 51 2.13 2.17 7.57
N LEU A 52 3.06 1.35 7.10
CA LEU A 52 4.38 1.20 7.70
C LEU A 52 5.38 2.08 6.94
N HIS A 53 6.17 2.86 7.69
CA HIS A 53 7.14 3.83 7.18
C HIS A 53 8.54 3.55 7.73
N PHE A 54 9.56 3.91 6.98
CA PHE A 54 10.97 3.89 7.31
C PHE A 54 11.43 5.33 7.57
N PRO A 55 11.65 5.70 8.85
CA PRO A 55 12.05 7.06 9.20
C PRO A 55 13.33 7.53 8.52
N LEU A 56 14.21 6.60 8.11
CA LEU A 56 15.43 6.94 7.37
C LEU A 56 15.15 7.45 5.97
N LEU A 57 14.10 6.97 5.30
CA LEU A 57 13.69 7.44 3.98
C LEU A 57 12.94 8.77 4.10
N GLU A 58 12.02 8.90 5.05
CA GLU A 58 11.30 10.15 5.31
C GLU A 58 12.26 11.31 5.64
N LYS A 59 13.27 11.07 6.48
CA LYS A 59 14.29 12.07 6.85
C LYS A 59 15.08 12.61 5.66
N THR A 60 15.11 11.91 4.53
CA THR A 60 15.78 12.44 3.33
C THR A 60 15.02 13.60 2.72
N GLY A 61 13.68 13.67 2.89
CA GLY A 61 12.82 14.65 2.23
C GLY A 61 12.73 14.48 0.71
N ILE A 62 13.26 13.38 0.15
CA ILE A 62 13.31 13.13 -1.30
C ILE A 62 12.12 12.29 -1.76
N VAL A 63 11.62 11.40 -0.89
CA VAL A 63 10.59 10.41 -1.24
C VAL A 63 9.43 10.45 -0.25
N LYS A 64 8.20 10.35 -0.79
CA LYS A 64 7.03 9.88 -0.06
C LYS A 64 6.96 8.37 -0.25
N GLU A 65 6.93 7.62 0.83
CA GLU A 65 6.89 6.15 0.81
C GLU A 65 5.84 5.63 1.79
N GLY A 66 5.54 4.35 1.73
CA GLY A 66 4.63 3.73 2.67
C GLY A 66 4.29 2.31 2.24
N PHE A 67 4.37 1.38 3.18
CA PHE A 67 4.03 -0.02 2.99
C PHE A 67 2.62 -0.26 3.52
N THR A 68 1.73 -0.68 2.63
CA THR A 68 0.32 -0.95 2.96
C THR A 68 0.17 -2.17 3.85
N THR A 69 -0.77 -2.12 4.77
CA THR A 69 -1.28 -3.29 5.48
C THR A 69 -2.55 -3.81 4.79
N ARG A 70 -3.16 -4.88 5.33
CA ARG A 70 -4.51 -5.32 4.88
C ARG A 70 -5.65 -4.53 5.53
N LEU A 71 -5.35 -3.50 6.34
CA LEU A 71 -6.35 -2.69 7.06
C LEU A 71 -6.67 -1.41 6.29
N GLY A 72 -7.83 -0.82 6.61
CA GLY A 72 -8.24 0.50 6.11
C GLY A 72 -8.93 0.52 4.74
N GLY A 73 -9.14 -0.63 4.10
CA GLY A 73 -9.86 -0.70 2.83
C GLY A 73 -11.35 -1.01 2.95
N VAL A 74 -12.00 -1.32 1.82
CA VAL A 74 -13.43 -1.65 1.70
C VAL A 74 -13.71 -3.05 1.16
N SER A 75 -12.68 -3.80 0.76
CA SER A 75 -12.86 -5.15 0.23
C SER A 75 -13.39 -6.10 1.31
N GLU A 76 -14.13 -7.12 0.88
CA GLU A 76 -14.80 -8.07 1.77
C GLU A 76 -14.22 -9.50 1.66
N GLY A 77 -14.66 -10.38 2.57
CA GLY A 77 -14.31 -11.79 2.54
C GLY A 77 -12.80 -12.05 2.55
N ILE A 78 -12.32 -12.82 1.57
CA ILE A 78 -10.90 -13.19 1.47
C ILE A 78 -9.99 -12.01 1.08
N PHE A 79 -10.56 -10.95 0.52
CA PHE A 79 -9.86 -9.74 0.09
C PHE A 79 -9.83 -8.66 1.18
N SER A 80 -10.44 -8.94 2.32
CA SER A 80 -10.65 -7.95 3.37
C SER A 80 -9.35 -7.45 4.04
N THR A 81 -9.19 -6.15 4.31
CA THR A 81 -10.02 -5.00 3.84
C THR A 81 -9.33 -4.21 2.73
N MET A 82 -8.01 -4.14 2.71
CA MET A 82 -7.22 -3.37 1.74
C MET A 82 -6.60 -4.28 0.67
N ASN A 83 -7.39 -4.63 -0.35
CA ASN A 83 -6.88 -5.30 -1.55
C ASN A 83 -6.63 -4.30 -2.68
N LEU A 84 -5.44 -4.40 -3.28
CA LEU A 84 -4.99 -3.52 -4.37
C LEU A 84 -4.80 -4.29 -5.69
N SER A 85 -5.33 -5.51 -5.78
CA SER A 85 -5.13 -6.35 -6.96
C SER A 85 -6.40 -6.43 -7.82
N PHE A 86 -6.32 -5.94 -9.05
CA PHE A 86 -7.39 -6.04 -10.06
C PHE A 86 -7.59 -7.46 -10.62
N THR A 87 -6.59 -8.35 -10.50
CA THR A 87 -6.59 -9.66 -11.17
C THR A 87 -6.99 -10.84 -10.28
N ARG A 88 -7.26 -10.61 -9.00
CA ARG A 88 -7.47 -11.69 -8.01
C ARG A 88 -8.95 -12.06 -7.81
N GLY A 89 -9.86 -11.39 -8.53
CA GLY A 89 -11.30 -11.67 -8.49
C GLY A 89 -12.07 -10.91 -7.41
N ASP A 90 -11.51 -9.79 -6.94
CA ASP A 90 -12.22 -8.84 -6.07
C ASP A 90 -13.09 -7.89 -6.91
N GLU A 91 -14.03 -7.20 -6.27
CA GLU A 91 -14.86 -6.19 -6.91
C GLU A 91 -14.01 -4.99 -7.33
N GLU A 92 -14.04 -4.64 -8.62
CA GLU A 92 -13.17 -3.60 -9.18
C GLU A 92 -13.36 -2.24 -8.47
N GLU A 93 -14.60 -1.89 -8.12
CA GLU A 93 -14.91 -0.65 -7.40
C GLU A 93 -14.31 -0.63 -5.98
N ALA A 94 -14.27 -1.79 -5.31
CA ALA A 94 -13.63 -1.92 -4.01
C ALA A 94 -12.12 -1.69 -4.11
N VAL A 95 -11.49 -2.27 -5.13
CA VAL A 95 -10.06 -2.08 -5.42
C VAL A 95 -9.76 -0.61 -5.75
N ARG A 96 -10.57 0.03 -6.61
CA ARG A 96 -10.43 1.46 -6.93
C ARG A 96 -10.56 2.35 -5.70
N GLU A 97 -11.53 2.08 -4.82
CA GLU A 97 -11.68 2.81 -3.56
C GLU A 97 -10.49 2.61 -2.62
N ASN A 98 -9.95 1.39 -2.51
CA ASN A 98 -8.72 1.12 -1.76
C ASN A 98 -7.54 1.96 -2.29
N TYR A 99 -7.41 2.10 -3.61
CA TYR A 99 -6.43 2.99 -4.21
C TYR A 99 -6.67 4.47 -3.90
N ARG A 100 -7.92 4.95 -3.89
CA ARG A 100 -8.25 6.33 -3.50
C ARG A 100 -7.87 6.61 -2.05
N ARG A 101 -8.16 5.67 -1.15
CA ARG A 101 -7.78 5.76 0.27
C ARG A 101 -6.27 5.79 0.45
N LEU A 102 -5.55 4.95 -0.29
CA LEU A 102 -4.09 4.93 -0.26
C LEU A 102 -3.47 6.21 -0.82
N ALA A 103 -3.99 6.71 -1.95
CA ALA A 103 -3.56 7.98 -2.53
C ALA A 103 -3.73 9.14 -1.53
N SER A 104 -4.90 9.24 -0.89
CA SER A 104 -5.16 10.26 0.13
C SER A 104 -4.26 10.07 1.36
N ALA A 105 -4.02 8.83 1.82
CA ALA A 105 -3.12 8.54 2.94
C ALA A 105 -1.66 8.94 2.65
N LEU A 106 -1.21 8.79 1.41
CA LEU A 106 0.14 9.19 1.01
C LEU A 106 0.25 10.65 0.55
N ASP A 107 -0.85 11.41 0.58
CA ASP A 107 -0.94 12.77 0.03
C ASP A 107 -0.46 12.81 -1.43
N VAL A 108 -1.04 11.95 -2.28
CA VAL A 108 -0.73 11.85 -3.70
C VAL A 108 -1.97 11.77 -4.58
N ASP A 109 -1.82 12.11 -5.86
CA ASP A 109 -2.90 12.02 -6.83
C ASP A 109 -3.18 10.57 -7.22
N TYR A 110 -4.46 10.18 -7.18
CA TYR A 110 -4.93 8.85 -7.58
C TYR A 110 -4.54 8.52 -9.05
N ASP A 111 -4.55 9.51 -9.93
CA ASP A 111 -4.23 9.34 -11.36
C ASP A 111 -2.72 9.31 -11.65
N LYS A 112 -1.85 9.24 -10.63
CA LYS A 112 -0.38 9.21 -10.79
C LYS A 112 0.27 7.89 -10.46
N PHE A 113 -0.51 6.85 -10.21
CA PHE A 113 0.04 5.52 -9.97
C PHE A 113 0.51 4.88 -11.26
N VAL A 114 1.80 4.53 -11.29
CA VAL A 114 2.37 3.71 -12.36
C VAL A 114 2.61 2.30 -11.84
N PHE A 115 2.09 1.31 -12.56
CA PHE A 115 2.19 -0.11 -12.21
C PHE A 115 3.07 -0.88 -13.20
N THR A 116 3.62 -1.99 -12.74
CA THR A 116 4.35 -2.94 -13.58
C THR A 116 3.57 -4.24 -13.69
N ASP A 117 3.72 -4.92 -14.83
CA ASP A 117 3.31 -6.32 -14.93
C ASP A 117 4.42 -7.21 -14.34
N GLN A 118 4.15 -7.77 -13.17
CA GLN A 118 5.14 -8.50 -12.41
C GLN A 118 5.30 -9.93 -12.93
N THR A 119 6.39 -10.15 -13.67
CA THR A 119 6.69 -11.43 -14.34
C THR A 119 7.81 -12.24 -13.67
N HIS A 120 8.22 -11.86 -12.46
CA HIS A 120 9.39 -12.46 -11.76
C HIS A 120 10.70 -12.37 -12.57
N THR A 121 10.87 -11.28 -13.31
CA THR A 121 12.08 -10.97 -14.09
C THR A 121 12.91 -9.86 -13.41
N THR A 122 14.10 -9.59 -13.92
CA THR A 122 15.01 -8.54 -13.40
C THR A 122 15.01 -7.28 -14.27
N ASN A 123 13.93 -7.05 -15.02
CA ASN A 123 13.80 -5.90 -15.91
C ASN A 123 13.56 -4.61 -15.10
N VAL A 124 14.19 -3.51 -15.52
CA VAL A 124 14.02 -2.18 -14.91
C VAL A 124 13.67 -1.18 -16.01
N ARG A 125 12.62 -0.38 -15.78
CA ARG A 125 12.21 0.71 -16.67
C ARG A 125 12.23 2.02 -15.89
N LYS A 126 12.82 3.05 -16.48
CA LYS A 126 12.70 4.43 -15.98
C LYS A 126 11.29 4.94 -16.30
N VAL A 127 10.56 5.37 -15.27
CA VAL A 127 9.23 5.99 -15.40
C VAL A 127 9.34 7.51 -15.41
N THR A 128 8.38 8.15 -16.07
CA THR A 128 8.22 9.59 -16.16
C THR A 128 6.76 9.96 -15.92
N ALA A 129 6.46 11.26 -15.84
CA ALA A 129 5.08 11.72 -15.70
C ALA A 129 4.17 11.38 -16.90
N GLU A 130 4.72 10.94 -18.02
CA GLU A 130 3.95 10.50 -19.20
C GLU A 130 3.48 9.03 -19.08
N ASP A 131 4.03 8.27 -18.11
CA ASP A 131 3.63 6.89 -17.85
C ASP A 131 2.47 6.78 -16.83
N ALA A 132 2.00 7.92 -16.30
CA ALA A 132 0.86 8.05 -15.39
C ALA A 132 -0.47 8.15 -16.14
#